data_AF-A0A1F3T0S7-F1
#
_entry.id   AF-A0A1F3T0S7-F1
#
_cell.length_a   1.000
_cell.length_b   1.000
_cell.length_c   1.000
_cell.angle_alpha   90.00
_cell.angle_beta   90.00
_cell.angle_gamma   90.00
#
_symmetry.space_group_name_H-M   'P 1'
#
loop_
_entity.id
_entity.type
_entity.pdbx_description
1 polymer ?
#
loop_
_entity_poly.entity_id
_entity_poly.type
_entity_poly.pdbx_seq_one_letter_code
_entity_poly.pdbx_strand_id
1 'polypeptide(L)'
;MDSRNDSKEGSNPSLLHSSSQSTAPRAPEALQQIFNTALVRTQPSLSAEEISRELMKSVASPAFRAILGAVHRLSVDEGIDERVAAEQVIATFRKVDRLWGDYLTREGMEAVLRLKS
;
A
#
# COMPACT_ATOMS: atom_id res chain seq x y z
N MET A 1 38.20 27.18 66.50
CA MET A 1 37.01 26.37 66.20
C MET A 1 35.92 27.34 65.83
N ASP A 2 35.85 27.70 64.55
CA ASP A 2 34.74 28.48 63.99
C ASP A 2 34.30 27.77 62.71
N SER A 3 33.14 27.14 62.80
CA SER A 3 32.44 26.52 61.69
C SER A 3 31.38 27.50 61.20
N ARG A 4 31.54 28.06 60.00
CA ARG A 4 30.42 28.55 59.18
C ARG A 4 30.71 28.30 57.71
N ASN A 5 30.05 27.26 57.22
CA ASN A 5 29.81 26.95 55.83
C ASN A 5 28.73 27.92 55.31
N ASP A 6 28.99 28.65 54.23
CA ASP A 6 27.91 29.16 53.39
C ASP A 6 28.31 29.07 51.92
N SER A 7 27.42 28.49 51.15
CA SER A 7 27.57 28.12 49.75
C SER A 7 27.13 29.27 48.86
N LYS A 8 27.80 29.43 47.72
CA LYS A 8 27.22 29.70 46.38
C LYS A 8 28.19 30.54 45.56
N GLU A 9 28.72 29.96 44.49
CA GLU A 9 28.81 30.63 43.19
C GLU A 9 28.98 29.57 42.11
N GLY A 10 27.86 28.93 41.76
CA GLY A 10 27.69 28.32 40.46
C GLY A 10 27.13 29.37 39.51
N SER A 11 27.89 29.73 38.48
CA SER A 11 27.35 30.44 37.32
C SER A 11 28.23 30.14 36.11
N ASN A 12 27.92 28.99 35.50
CA ASN A 12 28.30 28.66 34.12
C ASN A 12 27.42 29.50 33.18
N PRO A 13 27.96 30.38 32.33
CA PRO A 13 27.16 30.99 31.27
C PRO A 13 27.09 30.04 30.07
N SER A 14 26.26 29.01 30.18
CA SER A 14 25.77 28.25 29.02
C SER A 14 24.53 28.96 28.47
N LEU A 15 24.75 29.90 27.56
CA LEU A 15 23.72 30.61 26.80
C LEU A 15 24.27 30.80 25.38
N LEU A 16 23.65 30.47 24.25
CA LEU A 16 22.34 29.98 23.86
C LEU A 16 22.54 29.42 22.43
N HIS A 17 22.53 28.10 22.21
CA HIS A 17 22.26 27.56 20.88
C HIS A 17 20.75 27.41 20.73
N SER A 18 20.05 28.55 20.65
CA SER A 18 18.68 28.58 20.15
C SER A 18 18.76 28.42 18.64
N SER A 19 18.85 27.17 18.18
CA SER A 19 18.53 26.80 16.80
C SER A 19 17.07 27.17 16.59
N SER A 20 16.86 28.40 16.13
CA SER A 20 15.58 28.89 15.64
C SER A 20 15.26 28.03 14.43
N GLN A 21 14.35 27.07 14.61
CA GLN A 21 13.73 26.40 13.48
C GLN A 21 13.02 27.49 12.67
N SER A 22 13.64 27.85 11.56
CA SER A 22 13.12 28.78 10.58
C SER A 22 11.74 28.32 10.13
N THR A 23 10.69 29.03 10.56
CA THR A 23 9.33 28.91 10.06
C THR A 23 9.16 29.73 8.77
N ALA A 24 10.09 29.57 7.83
CA ALA A 24 9.93 30.13 6.49
C ALA A 24 8.75 29.44 5.78
N PRO A 25 7.91 30.17 5.02
CA PRO A 25 6.86 29.57 4.21
C PRO A 25 7.50 28.64 3.18
N ARG A 26 7.23 27.33 3.30
CA ARG A 26 7.71 26.35 2.32
C ARG A 26 7.06 26.67 0.97
N ALA A 27 7.85 26.66 -0.10
CA ALA A 27 7.34 26.87 -1.46
C ALA A 27 6.14 25.92 -1.70
N PRO A 28 5.05 26.37 -2.35
CA PRO A 28 3.84 25.56 -2.57
C PRO A 28 4.14 24.17 -3.18
N GLU A 29 5.15 24.11 -4.04
CA GLU A 29 5.64 22.89 -4.69
C GLU A 29 6.21 21.88 -3.69
N ALA A 30 6.91 22.35 -2.66
CA ALA A 30 7.44 21.49 -1.60
C ALA A 30 6.31 20.91 -0.74
N LEU A 31 5.26 21.68 -0.46
CA LEU A 31 4.08 21.19 0.25
C LEU A 31 3.30 20.16 -0.59
N GLN A 32 3.17 20.39 -1.90
CA GLN A 32 2.54 19.43 -2.82
C GLN A 32 3.31 18.11 -2.89
N GLN A 33 4.65 18.16 -2.98
CA GLN A 33 5.48 16.96 -2.98
C GLN A 33 5.40 16.20 -1.65
N ILE A 34 5.39 16.93 -0.51
CA ILE A 34 5.18 16.34 0.82
C ILE A 34 3.81 15.68 0.92
N PHE A 35 2.76 16.34 0.43
CA PHE A 35 1.39 15.82 0.45
C PHE A 35 1.25 14.57 -0.44
N ASN A 36 1.80 14.57 -1.65
CA ASN A 36 1.74 13.41 -2.55
C ASN A 36 2.54 12.22 -1.98
N THR A 37 3.69 12.49 -1.37
CA THR A 37 4.48 11.47 -0.68
C THR A 37 3.72 10.91 0.53
N ALA A 38 3.04 11.77 1.28
CA ALA A 38 2.17 11.35 2.38
C ALA A 38 1.00 10.51 1.86
N LEU A 39 0.32 10.93 0.79
CA LEU A 39 -0.81 10.24 0.17
C LEU A 39 -0.45 8.81 -0.29
N VAL A 40 0.69 8.65 -0.96
CA VAL A 40 1.20 7.34 -1.40
C VAL A 40 1.61 6.49 -0.20
N ARG A 41 2.19 7.10 0.84
CA ARG A 41 2.59 6.39 2.08
C ARG A 41 1.42 6.01 2.99
N THR A 42 0.34 6.80 2.96
CA THR A 42 -0.88 6.56 3.73
C THR A 42 -1.91 5.79 2.93
N GLN A 43 -1.59 5.41 1.68
CA GLN A 43 -2.42 4.49 0.92
C GLN A 43 -2.54 3.22 1.75
N PRO A 44 -3.75 2.85 2.22
CA PRO A 44 -3.88 1.81 3.21
C PRO A 44 -3.40 0.49 2.62
N SER A 45 -2.22 0.02 3.04
CA SER A 45 -1.90 -1.39 2.99
C SER A 45 -2.83 -2.05 4.01
N LEU A 46 -3.80 -2.83 3.53
CA LEU A 46 -4.67 -3.61 4.40
C LEU A 46 -3.82 -4.30 5.46
N SER A 47 -4.15 -4.08 6.74
CA SER A 47 -3.51 -4.80 7.83
C SER A 47 -3.70 -6.31 7.64
N ALA A 48 -2.83 -7.12 8.22
CA ALA A 48 -2.96 -8.58 8.13
C ALA A 48 -4.35 -9.08 8.59
N GLU A 49 -4.95 -8.40 9.57
CA GLU A 49 -6.31 -8.66 10.06
C GLU A 49 -7.39 -8.31 9.02
N GLU A 50 -7.25 -7.18 8.33
CA GLU A 50 -8.18 -6.79 7.26
C GLU A 50 -8.07 -7.71 6.04
N ILE A 51 -6.84 -8.09 5.64
CA ILE A 51 -6.62 -9.08 4.57
C ILE A 51 -7.28 -10.41 4.93
N SER A 52 -7.01 -10.91 6.15
CA SER A 52 -7.59 -12.16 6.62
C SER A 52 -9.12 -12.13 6.62
N ARG A 53 -9.70 -11.01 7.10
CA ARG A 53 -11.16 -10.81 7.12
C ARG A 53 -11.76 -10.81 5.71
N GLU A 54 -11.19 -10.04 4.79
CA GLU A 54 -11.68 -9.98 3.41
C GLU A 54 -11.47 -11.31 2.66
N LEU A 55 -10.37 -12.02 2.93
CA LEU A 55 -10.14 -13.36 2.41
C LEU A 55 -11.23 -14.32 2.91
N MET A 56 -11.50 -14.36 4.21
CA MET A 56 -12.53 -15.21 4.82
C MET A 56 -13.92 -14.92 4.26
N LYS A 57 -14.26 -13.64 4.09
CA LYS A 57 -15.52 -13.22 3.46
C LYS A 57 -15.60 -13.66 2.00
N SER A 58 -14.49 -13.55 1.27
CA SER A 58 -14.42 -13.93 -0.14
C SER A 58 -14.58 -15.44 -0.33
N VAL A 59 -13.89 -16.26 0.46
CA VAL A 59 -14.00 -17.74 0.35
C VAL A 59 -15.36 -18.27 0.81
N ALA A 60 -16.06 -17.55 1.67
CA ALA A 60 -17.43 -17.90 2.08
C ALA A 60 -18.50 -17.49 1.04
N SER A 61 -18.13 -16.72 0.02
CA SER A 61 -19.09 -16.13 -0.92
C SER A 61 -19.71 -17.16 -1.88
N PRO A 62 -20.94 -16.91 -2.38
CA PRO A 62 -21.53 -17.73 -3.45
C PRO A 62 -20.69 -17.73 -4.74
N ALA A 63 -20.03 -16.61 -5.05
CA ALA A 63 -19.15 -16.51 -6.22
C ALA A 63 -17.97 -17.48 -6.10
N PHE A 64 -17.35 -17.57 -4.92
CA PHE A 64 -16.27 -18.53 -4.69
C PHE A 64 -16.74 -19.97 -4.82
N ARG A 65 -17.94 -20.31 -4.33
CA ARG A 65 -18.53 -21.64 -4.55
C ARG A 65 -18.74 -21.95 -6.03
N ALA A 66 -19.13 -20.97 -6.84
CA ALA A 66 -19.26 -21.15 -8.29
C ALA A 66 -17.90 -21.43 -8.96
N ILE A 67 -16.82 -20.78 -8.48
CA ILE A 67 -15.44 -21.06 -8.93
C ILE A 67 -15.05 -22.51 -8.59
N LEU A 68 -15.32 -22.96 -7.35
CA LEU A 68 -15.07 -24.37 -6.98
C LEU A 68 -15.88 -25.35 -7.83
N GLY A 69 -17.13 -25.03 -8.15
CA GLY A 69 -17.93 -25.82 -9.09
C GLY A 69 -17.34 -25.87 -10.50
N ALA A 70 -16.68 -24.80 -10.96
CA ALA A 70 -15.97 -24.80 -12.24
C ALA A 70 -14.72 -25.68 -12.21
N VAL A 71 -13.97 -25.67 -11.10
CA VAL A 71 -12.83 -26.58 -10.88
C VAL A 71 -13.26 -28.04 -10.98
N HIS A 72 -14.32 -28.41 -10.26
CA HIS A 72 -14.83 -29.78 -10.28
C HIS A 72 -15.29 -30.20 -11.69
N ARG A 73 -16.04 -29.33 -12.38
CA ARG A 73 -16.45 -29.59 -13.77
C ARG A 73 -15.26 -29.79 -14.70
N LEU A 74 -14.25 -28.93 -14.62
CA LEU A 74 -13.04 -29.05 -15.45
C LEU A 74 -12.29 -30.36 -15.17
N SER A 75 -12.18 -30.76 -13.90
CA SER A 75 -11.59 -32.04 -13.51
C SER A 75 -12.31 -33.23 -14.15
N VAL A 76 -13.65 -33.22 -14.14
CA VAL A 76 -14.47 -34.27 -14.76
C VAL A 76 -14.36 -34.24 -16.28
N ASP A 77 -14.45 -33.06 -16.89
CA ASP A 77 -14.47 -32.91 -18.35
C ASP A 77 -13.13 -33.31 -18.99
N GLU A 78 -12.01 -33.00 -18.33
CA GLU A 78 -10.66 -33.32 -18.83
C GLU A 78 -10.08 -34.63 -18.25
N GLY A 79 -10.75 -35.24 -17.27
CA GLY A 79 -10.26 -36.44 -16.60
C GLY A 79 -8.96 -36.21 -15.80
N ILE A 80 -8.79 -35.02 -15.23
CA ILE A 80 -7.60 -34.61 -14.47
C ILE A 80 -7.90 -34.47 -12.97
N ASP A 81 -6.86 -34.50 -12.15
CA ASP A 81 -6.99 -34.28 -10.70
C ASP A 81 -7.52 -32.87 -10.37
N GLU A 82 -8.37 -32.75 -9.35
CA GLU A 82 -9.00 -31.48 -8.94
C GLU A 82 -7.98 -30.40 -8.58
N ARG A 83 -6.82 -30.77 -8.03
CA ARG A 83 -5.73 -29.83 -7.78
C ARG A 83 -5.19 -29.25 -9.09
N VAL A 84 -4.97 -30.11 -10.09
CA VAL A 84 -4.48 -29.68 -11.41
C VAL A 84 -5.53 -28.80 -12.09
N ALA A 85 -6.80 -29.16 -12.02
CA ALA A 85 -7.90 -28.33 -12.52
C ALA A 85 -7.95 -26.95 -11.83
N ALA A 86 -7.77 -26.90 -10.50
CA ALA A 86 -7.74 -25.65 -9.75
C ALA A 86 -6.58 -24.74 -10.20
N GLU A 87 -5.38 -25.31 -10.35
CA GLU A 87 -4.20 -24.60 -10.85
C GLU A 87 -4.46 -24.01 -12.24
N GLN A 88 -5.10 -24.77 -13.15
CA GLN A 88 -5.46 -24.30 -14.49
C GLN A 88 -6.51 -23.18 -14.48
N VAL A 89 -7.57 -23.30 -13.67
CA VAL A 89 -8.61 -22.26 -13.52
C VAL A 89 -7.99 -20.97 -13.04
N ILE A 90 -7.15 -21.02 -11.99
CA ILE A 90 -6.47 -19.84 -11.44
C ILE A 90 -5.50 -19.23 -12.48
N ALA A 91 -4.73 -20.06 -13.19
CA ALA A 91 -3.83 -19.59 -14.23
C ALA A 91 -4.58 -18.87 -15.36
N THR A 92 -5.77 -19.38 -15.73
CA THR A 92 -6.65 -18.76 -16.72
C THR A 92 -7.13 -17.40 -16.27
N PHE A 93 -7.63 -17.27 -15.03
CA PHE A 93 -8.03 -15.96 -14.46
C PHE A 93 -6.89 -14.95 -14.47
N ARG A 94 -5.67 -15.35 -14.03
CA ARG A 94 -4.49 -14.46 -14.03
C ARG A 94 -4.09 -14.03 -15.44
N LYS A 95 -4.17 -14.94 -16.41
CA LYS A 95 -3.89 -14.63 -17.81
C LYS A 95 -4.89 -13.62 -18.36
N VAL A 96 -6.18 -13.82 -18.09
CA VAL A 96 -7.25 -12.91 -18.50
C VAL A 96 -7.05 -11.52 -17.87
N ASP A 97 -6.83 -11.46 -16.56
CA ASP A 97 -6.59 -10.20 -15.83
C ASP A 97 -5.40 -9.42 -16.38
N ARG A 98 -4.29 -10.10 -16.65
CA ARG A 98 -3.13 -9.48 -17.30
C ARG A 98 -3.46 -8.93 -18.69
N LEU A 99 -4.14 -9.71 -19.53
CA LEU A 99 -4.50 -9.28 -20.88
C LEU A 99 -5.42 -8.06 -20.86
N TRP A 100 -6.36 -7.99 -19.91
CA TRP A 100 -7.19 -6.80 -19.69
C TRP A 100 -6.36 -5.60 -19.26
N GLY A 101 -5.43 -5.79 -18.31
CA GLY A 101 -4.52 -4.72 -17.89
C GLY A 101 -3.67 -4.17 -19.03
N ASP A 102 -3.10 -5.06 -19.84
CA ASP A 102 -2.29 -4.69 -21.02
C ASP A 102 -3.15 -3.94 -22.06
N TYR A 103 -4.38 -4.41 -22.31
CA TYR A 103 -5.33 -3.79 -23.24
C TYR A 103 -5.74 -2.38 -22.78
N LEU A 104 -6.18 -2.22 -21.53
CA LEU A 104 -6.60 -0.94 -20.97
C LEU A 104 -5.45 0.07 -20.91
N THR A 105 -4.24 -0.41 -20.59
CA THR A 105 -3.04 0.45 -20.60
C THR A 105 -2.76 0.96 -22.01
N ARG A 106 -2.89 0.09 -23.03
CA ARG A 106 -2.73 0.49 -24.43
C ARG A 106 -3.79 1.50 -24.88
N GLU A 107 -5.06 1.26 -24.59
CA GLU A 107 -6.14 2.22 -24.91
C GLU A 107 -5.94 3.56 -24.19
N GLY A 108 -5.54 3.52 -22.91
CA GLY A 108 -5.25 4.73 -22.13
C GLY A 108 -4.07 5.53 -22.71
N MET A 109 -3.00 4.86 -23.14
CA MET A 109 -1.88 5.51 -23.82
C MET A 109 -2.29 6.11 -25.17
N GLU A 110 -3.10 5.39 -25.95
CA GLU A 110 -3.62 5.88 -27.24
C GLU A 110 -4.53 7.11 -27.05
N ALA A 111 -5.35 7.14 -26.00
CA ALA A 111 -6.20 8.30 -25.67
C ALA A 111 -5.36 9.54 -25.29
N VAL A 112 -4.29 9.37 -24.52
CA VAL A 112 -3.39 10.48 -24.15
C VAL A 112 -2.61 11.00 -25.36
N LEU A 113 -2.19 10.13 -26.27
CA LEU A 113 -1.50 10.52 -27.51
C LEU A 113 -2.43 11.34 -28.42
N ARG A 114 -3.70 10.97 -28.55
CA ARG A 114 -4.70 11.73 -29.34
C ARG A 114 -5.03 13.10 -28.74
N LEU A 115 -4.91 13.28 -27.43
CA LEU A 115 -5.13 14.57 -26.77
C LEU A 115 -3.97 15.55 -26.93
N LYS A 116 -2.78 15.06 -27.34
CA LYS A 116 -1.58 15.87 -27.54
C LYS A 116 -1.30 16.21 -29.01
N SER A 117 -2.12 15.72 -29.94
CA SER A 117 -2.08 16.00 -31.38
C SER A 117 -3.17 16.98 -31.78
#